data_AF-A0A5E4IBK1-F1
#
_entry.id   AF-A0A5E4IBK1-F1
#
_cell.length_a   1.000
_cell.length_b   1.000
_cell.length_c   1.000
_cell.angle_alpha   90.00
_cell.angle_beta   90.00
_cell.angle_gamma   90.00
#
_symmetry.space_group_name_H-M   'P 1'
#
loop_
_entity.id
_entity.type
_entity.pdbx_description
1 polymer ?
#
loop_
_entity_poly.entity_id
_entity_poly.type
_entity_poly.pdbx_seq_one_letter_code
_entity_poly.pdbx_strand_id
1 'polypeptide(L)' 'MSQSNTNVPQNCWEFMECPITVKEKCPAYKNNAGIVCWFFWTAKGGCPILRIGEGCNNCHWFKKNNPDKIEEMF' A
#
# COMPACT_ATOMS: atom_id res chain seq x y z
N MET A 1 26.18 -5.39 14.46
CA MET A 1 24.92 -5.69 13.74
C MET A 1 24.02 -4.48 13.93
N SER A 2 23.93 -3.63 12.91
CA SER A 2 23.31 -2.31 13.03
C SER A 2 21.82 -2.44 13.34
N GLN A 3 21.44 -2.01 14.54
CA GLN A 3 20.06 -1.69 14.88
C GLN A 3 19.61 -0.56 13.95
N SER A 4 18.52 -0.75 13.21
CA SER A 4 17.88 0.35 12.48
C SER A 4 16.53 0.63 13.12
N ASN A 5 16.57 1.50 14.12
CA ASN A 5 15.42 2.29 14.55
C ASN A 5 15.11 3.31 13.45
N THR A 6 14.10 3.05 12.62
CA THR A 6 13.40 4.09 11.86
C THR A 6 11.92 3.71 11.78
N ASN A 7 11.08 4.37 12.58
CA ASN A 7 9.61 4.34 12.49
C ASN A 7 9.08 5.02 11.21
N VAL A 8 9.81 4.93 10.09
CA VAL A 8 9.40 5.51 8.82
C VAL A 8 8.45 4.52 8.13
N PRO A 9 7.23 4.92 7.74
CA PRO A 9 6.33 4.05 7.01
C PRO A 9 7.01 3.55 5.74
N GLN A 10 7.25 2.24 5.66
CA GLN A 10 7.72 1.59 4.45
C GLN A 10 6.67 1.73 3.36
N ASN A 11 7.08 1.80 2.09
CA ASN A 11 6.12 1.77 0.99
C ASN A 11 5.31 0.48 1.02
N CYS A 12 4.05 0.52 0.55
CA CYS A 12 3.20 -0.67 0.58
C CYS A 12 3.82 -1.90 -0.10
N TRP A 13 4.57 -1.71 -1.19
CA TRP A 13 5.22 -2.81 -1.92
C TRP A 13 6.46 -3.40 -1.24
N GLU A 14 7.04 -2.70 -0.25
CA GLU A 14 8.13 -3.24 0.57
C GLU A 14 7.54 -4.13 1.66
N PHE A 15 6.51 -3.65 2.34
CA PHE A 15 5.83 -4.41 3.38
C PHE A 15 5.05 -5.62 2.84
N MET A 16 4.38 -5.46 1.70
CA MET A 16 3.64 -6.53 1.06
C MET A 16 4.53 -7.44 0.19
N GLU A 17 5.85 -7.19 0.18
CA GLU A 17 6.84 -7.98 -0.56
C GLU A 17 6.45 -8.22 -2.03
N CYS A 18 5.92 -7.20 -2.70
CA CYS A 18 5.41 -7.35 -4.05
C CYS A 18 6.51 -7.85 -5.01
N PRO A 19 6.24 -8.78 -5.93
CA PRO A 19 7.20 -9.15 -6.95
C PRO A 19 7.42 -7.99 -7.93
N ILE A 20 8.62 -7.90 -8.53
CA ILE A 20 8.99 -6.79 -9.42
C ILE A 20 8.00 -6.62 -10.59
N THR A 21 7.54 -7.73 -11.16
CA THR A 21 6.56 -7.78 -12.25
C THR A 21 5.22 -7.15 -11.89
N VAL A 22 4.88 -7.12 -10.60
CA VAL A 22 3.68 -6.45 -10.06
C VAL A 22 3.97 -4.99 -9.76
N LYS A 23 5.14 -4.67 -9.18
CA LYS A 23 5.56 -3.28 -8.91
C LYS A 23 5.57 -2.45 -10.19
N GLU A 24 6.16 -2.97 -11.27
CA GLU A 24 6.25 -2.29 -12.56
C GLU A 24 4.90 -1.95 -13.20
N LYS A 25 3.82 -2.64 -12.80
CA LYS A 25 2.45 -2.37 -13.28
C LYS A 25 1.65 -1.49 -12.32
N CYS A 26 2.10 -1.35 -11.07
CA CYS A 26 1.41 -0.61 -10.03
C CYS A 26 1.51 0.92 -10.26
N PRO A 27 0.38 1.64 -10.38
CA PRO A 27 0.41 3.11 -10.51
C PRO A 27 1.09 3.80 -9.34
N ALA A 28 0.88 3.32 -8.10
CA ALA A 28 1.52 3.89 -6.92
C ALA A 28 3.05 3.70 -6.96
N TYR A 29 3.55 2.57 -7.48
CA TYR A 29 5.00 2.35 -7.64
C TYR A 29 5.59 3.30 -8.68
N LYS A 30 4.94 3.44 -9.84
CA LYS A 30 5.38 4.35 -10.92
C LYS A 30 5.46 5.81 -10.48
N ASN A 31 4.62 6.22 -9.54
CA ASN A 31 4.57 7.58 -9.00
C ASN A 31 5.31 7.73 -7.66
N ASN A 32 6.05 6.71 -7.22
CA ASN A 32 6.71 6.67 -5.91
C ASN A 32 5.77 7.04 -4.73
N ALA A 33 4.52 6.60 -4.81
CA ALA A 33 3.42 6.99 -3.94
C ALA A 33 2.94 5.82 -3.07
N GLY A 34 3.86 4.96 -2.61
CA GLY A 34 3.52 3.76 -1.83
C GLY A 34 2.90 4.09 -0.48
N ILE A 35 3.39 5.17 0.15
CA ILE A 35 2.88 5.72 1.42
C ILE A 35 1.46 6.25 1.28
N VAL A 36 0.98 6.55 0.06
CA VAL A 36 -0.39 7.06 -0.18
C VAL A 36 -1.11 6.25 -1.26
N CYS A 37 -0.80 4.96 -1.35
CA CYS A 37 -1.26 4.13 -2.48
C CYS A 37 -2.80 4.05 -2.60
N TRP A 38 -3.53 4.29 -1.51
CA TRP A 38 -5.00 4.34 -1.51
C TRP A 38 -5.56 5.50 -2.36
N PHE A 39 -4.84 6.61 -2.53
CA PHE A 39 -5.26 7.68 -3.46
C PHE A 39 -5.23 7.24 -4.92
N PHE A 40 -4.41 6.23 -5.24
CA PHE A 40 -4.28 5.69 -6.59
C PHE A 40 -5.19 4.47 -6.82
N TRP A 41 -5.84 3.97 -5.76
CA TRP A 41 -6.68 2.77 -5.76
C TRP A 41 -7.92 2.91 -6.63
N THR A 42 -8.66 4.00 -6.46
CA THR A 42 -10.00 4.20 -7.05
C THR A 42 -9.95 4.61 -8.51
N ALA A 43 -8.84 5.18 -8.98
CA ALA A 43 -8.79 5.79 -10.31
C ALA A 43 -8.32 4.85 -11.44
N LYS A 44 -7.57 3.76 -11.14
CA LYS A 44 -6.82 3.01 -12.18
C LYS A 44 -6.70 1.49 -11.98
N GLY A 45 -7.58 0.86 -11.20
CA GLY A 45 -7.68 -0.61 -11.15
C GLY A 45 -7.17 -1.30 -9.88
N GLY A 46 -7.18 -0.60 -8.74
CA GLY A 46 -6.90 -1.19 -7.43
C GLY A 46 -5.47 -1.71 -7.24
N CYS A 47 -5.21 -2.34 -6.09
CA CYS A 47 -3.94 -3.02 -5.84
C CYS A 47 -3.96 -4.42 -6.45
N PRO A 48 -2.99 -4.77 -7.31
CA PRO A 48 -2.98 -6.03 -8.05
C PRO A 48 -2.82 -7.30 -7.18
N ILE A 49 -2.46 -7.15 -5.90
CA ILE A 49 -2.31 -8.27 -4.96
C ILE A 49 -3.54 -8.50 -4.07
N LEU A 50 -4.43 -7.51 -3.97
CA LEU A 50 -5.71 -7.72 -3.28
C LEU A 50 -6.69 -8.36 -4.26
N ARG A 51 -7.61 -9.19 -3.75
CA ARG A 51 -8.62 -9.79 -4.62
C ARG A 51 -9.52 -8.69 -5.21
N ILE A 52 -10.09 -8.96 -6.38
CA ILE A 52 -11.10 -8.09 -6.98
C ILE A 52 -12.22 -7.87 -5.96
N GLY A 53 -12.49 -6.61 -5.59
CA GLY A 53 -13.48 -6.24 -4.58
C GLY A 53 -12.94 -6.10 -3.15
N GLU A 54 -11.70 -6.52 -2.87
CA GLU A 54 -11.04 -6.21 -1.60
C GLU A 54 -10.44 -4.81 -1.65
N GLY A 55 -10.97 -3.88 -0.85
CA GLY A 55 -10.50 -2.50 -0.76
C GLY A 55 -9.35 -2.31 0.25
N CYS A 56 -8.97 -1.04 0.48
CA CYS A 56 -7.93 -0.69 1.45
C CYS A 56 -8.26 -1.16 2.88
N ASN A 57 -9.55 -1.28 3.21
CA ASN A 57 -10.05 -1.87 4.45
C ASN A 57 -9.62 -3.32 4.69
N ASN A 58 -9.19 -4.05 3.65
CA ASN A 58 -8.62 -5.40 3.77
C ASN A 58 -7.10 -5.45 3.59
N CYS A 59 -6.46 -4.33 3.26
CA CYS A 59 -5.01 -4.25 3.09
C CYS A 59 -4.28 -4.19 4.44
N HIS A 60 -3.45 -5.18 4.75
CA HIS A 60 -2.68 -5.24 6.01
C HIS A 60 -1.76 -4.02 6.18
N TRP A 61 -1.07 -3.61 5.11
CA TRP A 61 -0.22 -2.42 5.15
C TRP A 61 -1.03 -1.15 5.45
N PHE A 62 -2.20 -1.00 4.83
CA PHE A 62 -3.05 0.17 5.03
C PHE A 62 -3.51 0.27 6.48
N LYS A 63 -4.03 -0.82 7.05
CA LYS A 63 -4.48 -0.87 8.46
C LYS A 63 -3.36 -0.53 9.43
N LYS A 64 -2.14 -1.03 9.17
CA LYS A 64 -0.98 -0.79 10.03
C LYS A 64 -0.53 0.67 9.99
N ASN A 65 -0.57 1.32 8.83
CA ASN A 65 0.03 2.65 8.63
C ASN A 65 -0.99 3.80 8.60
N ASN A 66 -2.29 3.51 8.57
CA ASN A 66 -3.38 4.51 8.53
C ASN A 66 -4.51 4.13 9.50
N PRO A 67 -4.23 3.91 10.79
CA PRO A 67 -5.23 3.48 11.75
C PRO A 67 -6.37 4.50 11.92
N ASP A 68 -6.07 5.79 11.76
CA ASP A 68 -7.01 6.91 11.78
C ASP A 68 -7.96 6.93 10.57
N LYS A 69 -7.53 6.40 9.42
CA LYS A 69 -8.32 6.42 8.17
C LYS A 69 -9.29 5.25 8.03
N ILE A 70 -9.29 4.30 8.97
CA ILE A 70 -10.20 3.15 8.95
C ILE A 70 -11.64 3.60 9.23
N GLU A 71 -11.84 4.61 10.08
CA GLU A 71 -13.17 5.13 10.44
C GLU A 71 -13.76 6.07 9.37
N GLU A 72 -12.92 6.76 8.58
CA GLU A 72 -13.36 7.70 7.52
C GLU A 72 -13.77 7.04 6.20
N MET A 73 -13.57 5.72 6.05
CA MET A 73 -13.95 4.97 4.85
C MET A 73 -15.38 4.40 4.89
N PHE A 74 -16.18 4.77 5.91
CA PHE A 74 -17.60 4.40 6.07
C PHE A 74 -18.54 5.60 5.89
#